data_AF-A0A7X1Y241-F1
#
_entry.id   AF-A0A7X1Y241-F1
#
_cell.length_a   1.000
_cell.length_b   1.000
_cell.length_c   1.000
_cell.angle_alpha   90.00
_cell.angle_beta   90.00
_cell.angle_gamma   90.00
#
_symmetry.space_group_name_H-M   'P 1'
#
loop_
_entity.id
_entity.type
_entity.pdbx_description
1 polymer ?
#
loop_
_entity_poly.entity_id
_entity_poly.type
_entity_poly.pdbx_seq_one_letter_code
_entity_poly.pdbx_strand_id
1 'polypeptide(L)'
;MSKVKCQCCKKMMVPKVVTSAPFYINGIPVGGRDPESSVCPFCLSQKWMLTEHQALAAGRANAEFYGIMVLAMVNIVAFARFGELAGGMTLAVSVASFLLRARIIRVLLRHLGR
;
A
#
# COMPACT_ATOMS: atom_id res chain seq x y z
N MET A 1 8.60 -26.51 15.28
CA MET A 1 8.56 -25.46 14.25
C MET A 1 9.16 -26.01 12.96
N SER A 2 8.40 -26.04 11.87
CA SER A 2 8.93 -26.39 10.54
C SER A 2 9.85 -25.26 10.05
N LYS A 3 11.02 -25.62 9.50
CA LYS A 3 11.89 -24.64 8.84
C LYS A 3 11.26 -24.23 7.51
N VAL A 4 11.23 -22.95 7.22
CA VAL A 4 10.71 -22.38 5.97
C VAL A 4 11.84 -21.70 5.19
N LYS A 5 11.70 -21.60 3.87
CA LYS A 5 12.69 -20.94 3.01
C LYS A 5 12.36 -19.45 2.88
N CYS A 6 13.33 -18.58 3.18
CA CYS A 6 13.20 -17.14 2.91
C CYS A 6 13.17 -16.88 1.40
N GLN A 7 12.20 -16.11 0.90
CA GLN A 7 12.14 -15.73 -0.52
C GLN A 7 13.15 -14.65 -0.90
N CYS A 8 13.68 -13.88 0.05
CA CYS A 8 14.70 -12.86 -0.20
C CYS A 8 16.11 -13.46 -0.30
N CYS A 9 16.59 -14.13 0.76
CA CYS A 9 17.97 -14.65 0.83
C CYS A 9 18.10 -16.16 0.54
N LYS A 10 16.98 -16.85 0.26
CA LYS A 10 16.91 -18.29 -0.07
C LYS A 10 17.44 -19.26 1.00
N LYS A 11 17.78 -18.79 2.21
CA LYS A 11 18.19 -19.62 3.35
C LYS A 11 16.98 -20.27 4.05
N MET A 12 17.17 -21.49 4.56
CA MET A 12 16.21 -22.16 5.44
C MET A 12 16.28 -21.56 6.84
N MET A 13 15.13 -21.23 7.43
CA MET A 13 15.06 -20.49 8.68
C MET A 13 13.81 -20.81 9.49
N VAL A 14 13.82 -20.39 10.75
CA VAL A 14 12.62 -20.22 11.58
C VAL A 14 12.40 -18.71 11.72
N PRO A 15 11.28 -18.16 11.23
CA PRO A 15 11.03 -16.72 11.30
C PRO A 15 10.99 -16.25 12.75
N LYS A 16 11.59 -15.10 13.03
CA LYS A 16 11.48 -14.46 14.34
C LYS A 16 10.21 -13.62 14.35
N VAL A 17 9.31 -13.88 15.29
CA VAL A 17 8.07 -13.11 15.46
C VAL A 17 8.44 -11.76 16.08
N VAL A 18 7.96 -10.69 15.45
CA VAL A 18 8.00 -9.33 15.98
C VAL A 18 6.65 -9.09 16.63
N THR A 19 6.69 -8.64 17.88
CA THR A 19 5.49 -8.39 18.67
C THR A 19 5.21 -6.90 18.78
N SER A 20 3.94 -6.56 19.01
CA SER A 20 3.50 -5.19 19.24
C SER A 20 4.25 -4.57 20.42
N ALA A 21 4.65 -3.30 20.27
CA ALA A 21 5.27 -2.55 21.34
C ALA A 21 4.24 -2.25 22.44
N PRO A 22 4.61 -2.36 23.73
CA PRO A 22 3.71 -1.98 24.81
C PRO A 22 3.51 -0.47 24.85
N PHE A 23 2.30 -0.03 25.20
CA PHE A 23 2.03 1.36 25.55
C PHE A 23 2.30 1.55 27.05
N TYR A 24 2.78 2.71 27.48
CA TYR A 24 3.04 2.97 28.90
C TYR A 24 2.02 3.96 29.44
N ILE A 25 1.29 3.56 30.49
CA ILE A 25 0.35 4.42 31.22
C ILE A 25 0.90 4.54 32.65
N ASN A 26 1.31 5.74 33.06
CA ASN A 26 1.96 5.99 34.35
C ASN A 26 3.17 5.05 34.63
N GLY A 27 3.97 4.76 33.60
CA GLY A 27 5.12 3.86 33.71
C GLY A 27 4.78 2.36 33.73
N ILE A 28 3.48 2.00 33.73
CA ILE A 28 3.02 0.61 33.65
C ILE A 28 2.86 0.24 32.17
N PRO A 29 3.55 -0.81 31.67
CA PRO A 29 3.33 -1.29 30.32
C PRO A 29 1.95 -1.96 30.22
N VAL A 30 1.10 -1.45 29.34
CA VAL A 30 -0.24 -1.94 29.03
C VAL A 30 -0.28 -2.36 27.56
N GLY A 31 -0.73 -3.59 27.31
CA GLY A 31 -0.69 -4.21 25.98
C GLY A 31 0.73 -4.62 25.55
N GLY A 32 0.88 -4.89 24.26
CA GLY A 32 2.11 -5.46 23.69
C GLY A 32 2.15 -6.98 23.78
N ARG A 33 3.05 -7.60 22.99
CA ARG A 33 3.23 -9.07 22.83
C ARG A 33 2.34 -9.75 21.80
N ASP A 34 1.39 -9.04 21.19
CA ASP A 34 0.62 -9.60 20.08
C ASP A 34 1.54 -9.77 18.87
N PRO A 35 1.50 -10.91 18.17
CA PRO A 35 2.31 -11.13 16.98
C PRO A 35 1.84 -10.20 15.85
N GLU A 36 2.62 -9.18 15.54
CA GLU A 36 2.30 -8.25 14.44
C GLU A 36 2.91 -8.69 13.12
N SER A 37 4.14 -9.19 13.15
CA SER A 37 4.84 -9.60 11.95
C SER A 37 5.94 -10.63 12.24
N SER A 38 6.67 -11.03 11.22
CA SER A 38 7.86 -11.87 11.40
C SER A 38 8.98 -11.47 10.45
N VAL A 39 10.22 -11.72 10.84
CA VAL A 39 11.42 -11.35 10.09
C VAL A 39 12.30 -12.55 9.78
N CYS A 40 13.01 -12.47 8.65
CA CYS A 40 14.13 -13.36 8.38
C CYS A 40 15.33 -13.01 9.28
N PRO A 41 15.89 -13.94 10.07
CA PRO A 41 17.03 -13.64 10.93
C PRO A 41 18.34 -13.44 10.17
N PHE A 42 18.40 -13.77 8.86
CA PHE A 42 19.62 -13.65 8.05
C PHE A 42 19.70 -12.34 7.26
N CYS A 43 18.58 -11.89 6.67
CA CYS A 43 18.55 -10.67 5.87
C CYS A 43 17.63 -9.58 6.46
N LEU A 44 17.06 -9.81 7.64
CA LEU A 44 16.20 -8.88 8.39
C LEU A 44 14.95 -8.40 7.63
N SER A 45 14.60 -9.05 6.51
CA SER A 45 13.40 -8.71 5.74
C SER A 45 12.14 -9.18 6.47
N GLN A 46 11.19 -8.26 6.69
CA GLN A 46 9.81 -8.55 7.11
C GLN A 46 8.97 -9.20 6.00
N LYS A 47 9.35 -8.99 4.74
CA LYS A 47 8.64 -9.52 3.56
C LYS A 47 9.19 -10.87 3.11
N TRP A 48 9.86 -11.59 4.01
CA TRP A 48 10.59 -12.83 3.70
C TRP A 48 9.72 -13.94 3.08
N MET A 49 8.41 -13.89 3.27
CA MET A 49 7.45 -14.85 2.74
C MET A 49 6.92 -14.48 1.35
N LEU A 50 7.04 -13.21 0.93
CA LEU A 50 6.52 -12.74 -0.34
C LEU A 50 7.54 -12.99 -1.45
N THR A 51 7.05 -13.46 -2.60
CA THR A 51 7.79 -13.33 -3.85
C THR A 51 7.80 -11.88 -4.32
N GLU A 52 8.76 -11.51 -5.17
CA GLU A 52 8.84 -10.16 -5.74
C GLU A 52 7.55 -9.77 -6.47
N HIS A 53 6.95 -10.70 -7.20
CA HIS A 53 5.69 -10.50 -7.90
C HIS A 53 4.53 -10.23 -6.93
N GLN A 54 4.46 -10.95 -5.81
CA GLN A 54 3.44 -10.72 -4.79
C GLN A 54 3.65 -9.39 -4.06
N ALA A 55 4.89 -9.00 -3.78
CA ALA A 55 5.21 -7.72 -3.18
C ALA A 55 4.86 -6.54 -4.10
N LEU A 56 5.14 -6.67 -5.41
CA LEU A 56 4.74 -5.69 -6.42
C LEU A 56 3.23 -5.64 -6.61
N ALA A 57 2.54 -6.79 -6.62
CA ALA A 57 1.09 -6.85 -6.71
C ALA A 57 0.41 -6.17 -5.50
N ALA A 58 0.90 -6.44 -4.28
CA ALA A 58 0.42 -5.79 -3.07
C ALA A 58 0.71 -4.27 -3.09
N GLY A 59 1.91 -3.87 -3.53
CA GLY A 59 2.25 -2.46 -3.69
C GLY A 59 1.35 -1.75 -4.69
N ARG A 60 1.06 -2.39 -5.83
CA ARG A 60 0.14 -1.87 -6.85
C ARG A 60 -1.28 -1.76 -6.33
N ALA A 61 -1.79 -2.78 -5.64
CA ALA A 61 -3.13 -2.75 -5.04
C ALA A 61 -3.27 -1.59 -4.03
N ASN A 62 -2.26 -1.39 -3.19
CA ASN A 62 -2.24 -0.28 -2.24
C ASN A 62 -2.24 1.08 -2.96
N ALA A 63 -1.41 1.25 -3.98
CA ALA A 63 -1.36 2.49 -4.75
C ALA A 63 -2.69 2.79 -5.47
N GLU A 64 -3.34 1.77 -6.03
CA GLU A 64 -4.66 1.89 -6.64
C GLU A 64 -5.72 2.29 -5.60
N PHE A 65 -5.71 1.67 -4.42
CA PHE A 65 -6.63 2.01 -3.33
C PHE A 65 -6.47 3.46 -2.87
N TYR A 66 -5.26 3.91 -2.56
CA TYR A 66 -5.02 5.29 -2.15
C TYR A 66 -5.34 6.30 -3.26
N GLY A 67 -5.07 5.96 -4.53
CA GLY A 67 -5.44 6.80 -5.67
C GLY A 67 -6.95 7.01 -5.78
N ILE A 68 -7.75 5.96 -5.57
CA ILE A 68 -9.22 6.04 -5.55
C ILE A 68 -9.70 6.90 -4.38
N MET A 69 -9.11 6.74 -3.19
CA MET A 69 -9.47 7.55 -2.01
C MET A 69 -9.23 9.05 -2.26
N VAL A 70 -8.11 9.41 -2.89
CA VAL A 70 -7.82 10.81 -3.25
C VAL A 70 -8.83 11.33 -4.27
N LEU A 71 -9.15 10.56 -5.32
CA LEU A 71 -10.18 10.95 -6.29
C LEU A 71 -11.54 11.15 -5.63
N ALA A 72 -11.93 10.29 -4.70
CA ALA A 72 -13.17 10.43 -3.94
C ALA A 72 -13.17 11.74 -3.14
N MET A 73 -12.09 12.05 -2.41
CA MET A 73 -11.96 13.30 -1.67
C MET A 73 -12.07 14.54 -2.56
N VAL A 74 -11.41 14.54 -3.73
CA VAL A 74 -11.47 15.65 -4.68
C VAL A 74 -12.92 15.89 -5.15
N ASN A 75 -13.66 14.82 -5.45
CA ASN A 75 -15.05 14.94 -5.89
C ASN A 75 -15.98 15.41 -4.77
N ILE A 76 -15.77 14.97 -3.53
CA ILE A 76 -16.52 15.47 -2.36
C ILE A 76 -16.29 16.98 -2.20
N VAL A 77 -15.04 17.43 -2.26
CA VAL A 77 -14.69 18.86 -2.15
C VAL A 77 -15.29 19.66 -3.31
N ALA A 78 -15.20 19.15 -4.53
CA ALA A 78 -15.76 19.81 -5.72
C ALA A 78 -17.29 19.99 -5.60
N PHE A 79 -17.99 18.93 -5.20
CA PHE A 79 -19.43 18.98 -4.96
C PHE A 79 -19.79 19.96 -3.82
N ALA A 80 -19.07 19.90 -2.69
CA ALA A 80 -19.34 20.75 -1.54
C ALA A 80 -19.06 22.24 -1.80
N ARG A 81 -18.10 22.57 -2.67
CA ARG A 81 -17.70 23.97 -2.95
C ARG A 81 -18.41 24.58 -4.14
N PHE A 82 -18.72 23.79 -5.17
CA PHE A 82 -19.19 24.29 -6.46
C PHE A 82 -20.55 23.72 -6.87
N GLY A 83 -21.15 22.86 -6.05
CA GLY A 83 -22.47 22.28 -6.29
C GLY A 83 -22.50 21.17 -7.32
N GLU A 84 -23.71 20.80 -7.74
CA GLU A 84 -23.98 19.58 -8.50
C GLU A 84 -23.37 19.58 -9.90
N LEU A 85 -23.46 20.69 -10.64
CA LEU A 85 -22.92 20.78 -12.02
C LEU A 85 -21.41 20.58 -12.05
N ALA A 86 -20.68 21.24 -11.14
CA ALA A 86 -19.23 21.10 -11.04
C ALA A 86 -18.83 19.72 -10.50
N GLY A 87 -19.56 19.19 -9.51
CA GLY A 87 -19.34 17.83 -9.01
C GLY A 87 -19.54 16.75 -10.08
N GLY A 88 -20.57 16.90 -10.92
CA GLY A 88 -20.81 16.01 -12.06
C GLY A 88 -19.67 16.02 -13.09
N MET A 89 -19.15 17.21 -13.41
CA MET A 89 -18.00 17.34 -14.31
C MET A 89 -16.72 16.73 -13.71
N THR A 90 -16.43 16.98 -12.43
CA THR A 90 -15.23 16.39 -11.80
C THR A 90 -15.32 14.88 -11.71
N LEU A 91 -16.52 14.33 -11.47
CA LEU A 91 -16.75 12.89 -11.43
C LEU A 91 -16.51 12.27 -12.80
N ALA A 92 -17.07 12.87 -13.86
CA ALA A 92 -16.86 12.42 -15.24
C ALA A 92 -15.37 12.42 -15.62
N VAL A 93 -14.64 13.50 -15.30
CA VAL A 93 -13.19 13.59 -15.53
C VAL A 93 -12.42 12.53 -14.72
N SER A 94 -12.80 12.32 -13.46
CA SER A 94 -12.16 11.32 -12.59
C SER A 94 -12.31 9.90 -13.14
N VAL A 95 -13.52 9.54 -13.56
CA VAL A 95 -13.81 8.23 -14.16
C VAL A 95 -13.09 8.06 -15.50
N ALA A 96 -13.15 9.06 -16.37
CA ALA A 96 -12.45 9.03 -17.65
C ALA A 96 -10.93 8.88 -17.45
N SER A 97 -10.35 9.62 -16.51
CA SER A 97 -8.93 9.54 -16.16
C SER A 97 -8.55 8.15 -15.64
N PHE A 98 -9.40 7.53 -14.81
CA PHE A 98 -9.15 6.19 -14.29
C PHE A 98 -9.22 5.11 -15.37
N LEU A 99 -10.23 5.18 -16.25
CA LEU A 99 -10.39 4.22 -17.35
C LEU A 99 -9.29 4.35 -18.41
N LEU A 100 -8.88 5.59 -18.71
CA LEU A 100 -7.87 5.88 -19.72
C LEU A 100 -6.45 5.95 -19.15
N ARG A 101 -6.25 5.64 -17.86
CA ARG A 101 -4.95 5.79 -17.16
C ARG A 101 -3.76 5.21 -17.91
N ALA A 102 -3.91 4.00 -18.47
CA ALA A 102 -2.82 3.35 -19.21
C ALA A 102 -2.50 4.03 -20.55
N ARG A 103 -3.47 4.70 -21.17
CA ARG A 103 -3.24 5.52 -22.37
C ARG A 103 -2.61 6.86 -21.98
N ILE A 104 -3.14 7.51 -20.95
CA ILE A 104 -2.62 8.79 -20.44
C ILE A 104 -1.16 8.66 -20.01
N ILE A 105 -0.81 7.63 -19.22
CA ILE A 105 0.57 7.36 -18.79
C ILE A 105 1.47 7.11 -20.01
N ARG A 106 1.03 6.33 -21.00
CA ARG A 106 1.82 6.11 -22.22
C ARG A 106 2.07 7.40 -23.00
N VAL A 107 1.06 8.27 -23.12
CA VAL A 107 1.20 9.56 -23.79
C VAL A 107 2.13 10.49 -23.01
N LEU A 108 1.96 10.57 -21.68
CA LEU A 108 2.85 11.32 -20.78
C LEU A 108 4.29 10.85 -20.88
N LEU A 109 4.54 9.55 -20.82
CA LEU A 109 5.90 8.99 -20.94
C LEU A 109 6.52 9.26 -22.31
N ARG A 110 5.74 9.27 -23.40
CA ARG A 110 6.25 9.70 -24.72
C ARG A 110 6.57 11.19 -24.76
N HIS A 111 5.80 12.01 -24.05
CA HIS A 111 6.05 13.45 -23.97
C HIS A 111 7.23 13.80 -23.05
N LEU A 112 7.42 13.04 -21.96
CA LEU A 112 8.53 13.17 -21.01
C LEU A 112 9.80 12.46 -21.48
N GLY A 113 9.69 11.54 -22.44
CA GLY A 113 10.80 10.85 -23.11
C GLY A 113 11.41 11.63 -24.26
N ARG A 114 11.30 12.97 -24.22
CA ARG A 114 12.12 13.91 -24.98
C ARG A 114 13.08 14.58 -24.00
#